data_AF-A0A962QFU8-F1
#
_entry.id   AF-A0A962QFU8-F1
#
_cell.length_a   1.000
_cell.length_b   1.000
_cell.length_c   1.000
_cell.angle_alpha   90.00
_cell.angle_beta   90.00
_cell.angle_gamma   90.00
#
_symmetry.space_group_name_H-M   'P 1'
#
loop_
_entity.id
_entity.type
_entity.pdbx_description
1 polymer ?
#
loop_
_entity_poly.entity_id
_entity_poly.type
_entity_poly.pdbx_seq_one_letter_code
_entity_poly.pdbx_strand_id
1 'polypeptide(L)' 'GRVVQSNFHDYQMMRLAETPAIDIVLVPSGGFWGGVGEPSNIAMTPALTNAIFAATGKRIRSLPLKNHGFRTV' A
#
# COMPACT_ATOMS: atom_id res chain seq x y z
N GLY A 1 -7.97 -26.68 5.77
CA GLY A 1 -7.47 -25.30 5.83
C GLY A 1 -6.08 -25.31 6.43
N ARG A 2 -5.08 -24.91 5.65
CA ARG A 2 -3.70 -24.64 6.12
C ARG A 2 -3.12 -23.52 5.27
N VAL A 3 -2.16 -22.77 5.81
CA VAL A 3 -1.36 -21.83 5.00
C VAL A 3 -0.68 -22.62 3.89
N VAL A 4 -0.77 -22.12 2.66
CA VAL A 4 -0.21 -22.80 1.48
C VAL A 4 1.15 -22.24 1.09
N GLN A 5 1.46 -21.01 1.49
CA GLN A 5 2.76 -20.38 1.35
C GLN A 5 3.74 -20.90 2.41
N SER A 6 5.01 -21.00 2.03
CA SER A 6 6.11 -21.54 2.82
C SER A 6 7.21 -20.52 3.12
N ASN A 7 7.40 -19.49 2.28
CA ASN A 7 8.46 -18.48 2.43
C ASN A 7 8.20 -17.22 1.56
N PHE A 8 9.17 -16.31 1.42
CA PHE A 8 9.05 -15.09 0.60
C PHE A 8 9.08 -15.34 -0.92
N HIS A 9 9.39 -16.55 -1.38
CA HIS A 9 9.29 -16.91 -2.79
C HIS A 9 7.84 -17.22 -3.22
N ASP A 10 6.97 -17.63 -2.29
CA ASP A 10 5.56 -17.95 -2.55
C ASP A 10 4.57 -17.05 -1.78
N TYR A 11 5.03 -16.31 -0.76
CA TYR A 11 4.39 -15.12 -0.21
C TYR A 11 5.11 -13.86 -0.68
N GLN A 12 4.65 -13.32 -1.81
CA GLN A 12 5.28 -12.17 -2.45
C GLN A 12 5.15 -10.91 -1.59
N MET A 13 6.30 -10.38 -1.17
CA MET A 13 6.45 -9.08 -0.53
C MET A 13 7.12 -8.12 -1.50
N MET A 14 6.82 -6.82 -1.35
CA MET A 14 7.46 -5.77 -2.15
C MET A 14 8.97 -5.77 -1.93
N ARG A 15 9.73 -5.70 -3.02
CA ARG A 15 11.19 -5.59 -3.04
C ARG A 15 11.63 -4.15 -3.27
N LEU A 16 12.89 -3.86 -2.99
CA LEU A 16 13.45 -2.52 -3.18
C LEU A 16 13.31 -2.02 -4.63
N ALA A 17 13.45 -2.91 -5.62
CA ALA A 17 13.29 -2.58 -7.03
C ALA A 17 11.85 -2.17 -7.42
N GLU A 18 10.85 -2.59 -6.64
CA GLU A 18 9.43 -2.30 -6.86
C GLU A 18 8.97 -1.05 -6.09
N THR A 19 9.85 -0.47 -5.29
CA THR A 19 9.52 0.68 -4.43
C THR A 19 9.44 1.95 -5.29
N PRO A 20 8.32 2.69 -5.28
CA PRO A 20 8.21 3.95 -6.01
C PRO A 20 9.06 5.04 -5.33
N ALA A 21 9.26 6.17 -6.00
CA ALA A 21 9.75 7.37 -5.32
C ALA A 21 8.76 7.78 -4.22
N ILE A 22 9.27 8.12 -3.03
CA ILE A 22 8.47 8.51 -1.88
C ILE A 22 8.90 9.90 -1.43
N ASP A 23 7.99 10.86 -1.54
CA ASP A 23 8.15 12.20 -0.97
C ASP A 23 7.50 12.25 0.41
N ILE A 24 8.21 12.86 1.37
CA ILE A 24 7.80 12.93 2.77
C ILE A 24 7.68 14.39 3.19
N VAL A 25 6.52 14.75 3.74
CA VAL A 25 6.29 16.06 4.34
C VAL A 25 6.01 15.87 5.83
N LEU A 26 6.82 16.50 6.67
CA LEU A 26 6.58 16.55 8.12
C LEU A 26 5.71 17.76 8.43
N VAL A 27 4.48 17.50 8.88
CA VAL A 27 3.51 18.54 9.21
C VAL A 27 3.65 18.93 10.69
N PRO A 28 3.76 20.24 11.02
CA PRO A 28 3.80 20.70 12.41
C PRO A 28 2.53 20.33 13.18
N SER A 29 2.67 19.76 14.39
CA SER A 29 1.53 19.41 15.25
C SER A 29 1.02 20.59 16.11
N GLY A 30 1.83 21.63 16.31
CA GLY A 30 1.50 22.77 17.18
C GLY A 30 1.49 22.45 18.69
N GLY A 31 1.98 21.28 19.09
CA GLY A 31 1.97 20.79 20.47
C GLY A 31 2.70 19.44 20.59
N PHE A 32 2.34 18.60 21.56
CA PHE A 32 2.92 17.26 21.69
C PHE A 32 2.60 16.41 20.45
N TRP A 33 3.63 15.79 19.85
CA TRP A 33 3.45 14.88 18.71
C TRP A 33 3.00 13.49 19.19
N GLY A 34 2.02 12.91 18.50
CA GLY A 34 1.64 11.51 18.72
C GLY A 34 2.59 10.53 18.03
N GLY A 35 2.26 9.25 18.08
CA GLY A 35 2.96 8.23 17.29
C GLY A 35 2.69 8.38 15.79
N VAL A 36 3.75 8.26 14.98
CA VAL A 36 3.67 8.45 13.50
C VAL A 36 3.92 7.15 12.72
N GLY A 37 4.17 6.02 13.42
CA GLY A 37 4.50 4.74 12.78
C GLY A 37 3.34 4.11 11.99
N GLU A 38 2.12 4.12 12.53
CA GLU A 38 0.94 3.52 11.89
C GLU A 38 0.17 4.44 10.93
N PRO A 39 0.02 5.77 11.17
CA PRO A 39 -0.80 6.65 10.33
C PRO A 39 -0.46 6.61 8.82
N SER A 40 0.82 6.50 8.48
CA SER A 40 1.28 6.39 7.09
C SER A 40 0.78 5.11 6.41
N ASN A 41 0.77 3.98 7.13
CA ASN A 41 0.29 2.70 6.64
C ASN A 41 -1.23 2.71 6.40
N ILE A 42 -2.00 3.34 7.30
CA ILE A 42 -3.48 3.38 7.20
C ILE A 42 -3.91 4.13 5.93
N ALA A 43 -3.24 5.23 5.59
CA ALA A 43 -3.60 6.05 4.44
C ALA A 43 -3.18 5.45 3.08
N MET A 44 -2.17 4.57 3.05
CA MET A 44 -1.56 4.09 1.81
C MET A 44 -2.52 3.30 0.91
N THR A 45 -3.22 2.30 1.46
CA THR A 45 -4.17 1.46 0.70
C THR A 45 -5.33 2.26 0.09
N PRO A 46 -6.07 3.10 0.84
CA PRO A 46 -7.15 3.89 0.26
C PRO A 46 -6.63 4.94 -0.74
N ALA A 47 -5.44 5.53 -0.52
CA ALA A 47 -4.83 6.44 -1.49
C ALA A 47 -4.55 5.73 -2.83
N LEU A 48 -3.93 4.55 -2.80
CA LEU A 48 -3.62 3.78 -4.02
C LEU A 48 -4.89 3.34 -4.76
N THR A 49 -5.89 2.82 -4.04
CA THR A 49 -7.16 2.41 -4.67
C THR A 49 -7.96 3.58 -5.26
N ASN A 50 -7.89 4.76 -4.64
CA ASN A 50 -8.47 5.98 -5.21
C ASN A 50 -7.70 6.47 -6.45
N ALA A 51 -6.37 6.36 -6.45
CA ALA A 51 -5.55 6.68 -7.63
C ALA A 51 -5.89 5.75 -8.81
N ILE A 52 -6.05 4.45 -8.55
CA ILE A 52 -6.52 3.48 -9.56
C ILE A 52 -7.89 3.87 -10.10
N PHE A 53 -8.84 4.22 -9.23
CA PHE A 53 -10.16 4.66 -9.66
C PHE A 53 -10.08 5.94 -10.51
N ALA A 54 -9.29 6.93 -10.10
CA ALA A 54 -9.10 8.16 -10.84
C ALA A 54 -8.50 7.91 -12.24
N ALA A 55 -7.52 7.01 -12.34
CA ALA A 55 -6.86 6.69 -13.60
C ALA A 55 -7.68 5.79 -14.54
N THR A 56 -8.57 4.95 -14.02
CA THR A 56 -9.20 3.86 -14.80
C THR A 56 -10.74 3.85 -14.78
N GLY A 57 -11.37 4.62 -13.89
CA GLY A 57 -12.81 4.54 -13.58
C GLY A 57 -13.23 3.27 -12.81
N LYS A 58 -12.33 2.32 -12.57
CA LYS A 58 -12.64 1.05 -11.89
C LYS A 58 -12.47 1.20 -10.38
N ARG A 59 -13.53 0.98 -9.62
CA ARG A 59 -13.49 1.05 -8.14
C ARG A 59 -13.20 -0.32 -7.53
N ILE A 60 -12.04 -0.45 -6.90
CA ILE A 60 -11.61 -1.67 -6.20
C ILE A 60 -12.02 -1.61 -4.73
N ARG A 61 -12.64 -2.68 -4.23
CA ARG A 61 -13.12 -2.79 -2.83
C ARG A 61 -12.64 -4.05 -2.11
N SER A 62 -11.78 -4.84 -2.74
CA SER A 62 -11.17 -6.02 -2.13
C SER A 62 -9.69 -6.10 -2.48
N LEU A 63 -8.91 -6.65 -1.56
CA LEU A 63 -7.48 -6.87 -1.71
C LEU A 63 -7.18 -8.37 -1.81
N PRO A 64 -6.00 -8.75 -2.32
CA PRO A 64 -4.94 -7.92 -2.90
C PRO A 64 -5.25 -7.42 -4.33
N LEU A 65 -4.60 -6.33 -4.75
CA LEU A 65 -4.78 -5.71 -6.07
C LEU A 65 -4.41 -6.63 -7.26
N LYS A 66 -3.54 -7.63 -7.04
CA LYS A 66 -3.22 -8.65 -8.04
C LYS A 66 -4.42 -9.44 -8.53
N ASN A 67 -5.45 -9.59 -7.69
CA ASN A 67 -6.70 -10.27 -8.05
C ASN A 67 -7.57 -9.41 -8.98
N HIS A 68 -7.25 -8.12 -9.12
CA HIS A 68 -7.92 -7.15 -9.98
C HIS A 68 -7.10 -6.76 -11.21
N GLY A 69 -6.01 -7.49 -11.49
CA GLY A 69 -5.15 -7.29 -12.65
C GLY A 69 -4.03 -6.25 -12.48
N PHE A 70 -3.84 -5.68 -11.29
CA PHE A 70 -2.76 -4.72 -11.01
C PHE A 70 -1.55 -5.42 -10.39
N ARG A 71 -0.36 -5.10 -10.87
CA ARG A 71 0.91 -5.69 -10.41
C ARG A 71 1.98 -4.61 -10.35
N THR A 72 2.97 -4.80 -9.49
CA THR A 72 4.22 -4.05 -9.50
C THR A 72 5.00 -4.38 -10.78
N VAL A 73 5.86 -3.46 -11.22
CA VAL A 73 6.72 -3.61 -12.41
C VAL A 73 8.00 -4.37 -12.09
#